data_AF-A0A0R3RA48-F1
#
_entry.id   AF-A0A0R3RA48-F1
#
_cell.length_a   1.000
_cell.length_b   1.000
_cell.length_c   1.000
_cell.angle_alpha   90.00
_cell.angle_beta   90.00
_cell.angle_gamma   90.00
#
_symmetry.space_group_name_H-M   'P 1'
#
loop_
_entity.id
_entity.type
_entity.pdbx_description
1 polymer ?
#
loop_
_entity_poly.entity_id
_entity_poly.type
_entity_poly.pdbx_seq_one_letter_code
_entity_poly.pdbx_strand_id
1 'polypeptide(L)'
;MILPWNITTNETTSAHNAAFSAVNAETSNGTNLRANRRRNFSSFLEAFTYSGIELDEEEEIRLAKGAPIDAWVVTKTCLPLTELMNSTLSDNISVQDDFVAYKSYENGHAFSVMPEYSFILTTEVKQRFLYLNNRIRQRSERRQALADAITFGVSMEPYLKLNVRRDNIIRDALDSLAAIAIDNSANFKKQLRIQFDGEQAVDEGGVSKEFYQLITDELFCPDY
;
A
#
# COMPACT_ATOMS: atom_id res chain seq x y z
N MET A 1 -3.52 30.31 -39.40
CA MET A 1 -2.26 31.04 -39.22
C MET A 1 -1.29 30.08 -38.56
N ILE A 2 -0.51 29.39 -39.39
CA ILE A 2 0.53 28.43 -39.02
C ILE A 2 1.85 29.16 -39.28
N LEU A 3 2.81 29.12 -38.36
CA LEU A 3 4.17 28.66 -38.66
C LEU A 3 4.92 28.20 -37.37
N PRO A 4 5.86 27.24 -37.53
CA PRO A 4 6.50 26.38 -36.50
C PRO A 4 7.95 26.82 -36.24
N TRP A 5 8.74 26.15 -35.37
CA TRP A 5 10.20 25.96 -35.59
C TRP A 5 10.80 24.75 -34.85
N ASN A 6 11.62 24.04 -35.62
CA ASN A 6 12.54 22.92 -35.33
C ASN A 6 13.87 23.42 -34.75
N ILE A 7 14.55 22.66 -33.86
CA ILE A 7 16.02 22.67 -33.63
C ILE A 7 16.42 21.27 -33.07
N THR A 8 16.88 20.32 -33.89
CA THR A 8 18.30 19.85 -34.09
C THR A 8 19.15 19.60 -32.85
N THR A 9 19.51 18.32 -32.67
CA THR A 9 20.56 17.76 -31.81
C THR A 9 21.96 18.16 -32.28
N ASN A 10 22.89 18.39 -31.35
CA ASN A 10 24.31 18.17 -31.56
C ASN A 10 25.03 17.73 -30.28
N GLU A 11 25.98 16.85 -30.51
CA GLU A 11 26.91 16.12 -29.65
C GLU A 11 27.61 16.92 -28.55
N THR A 12 27.86 16.27 -27.40
CA THR A 12 29.12 16.41 -26.64
C THR A 12 29.45 15.09 -25.94
N THR A 13 30.36 14.34 -26.56
CA THR A 13 31.13 13.26 -25.94
C THR A 13 32.37 13.87 -25.29
N SER A 14 32.91 13.21 -24.25
CA SER A 14 34.22 13.42 -23.62
C SER A 14 34.25 14.27 -22.35
N ALA A 15 34.10 13.60 -21.22
CA ALA A 15 35.04 13.69 -20.09
C ALA A 15 34.48 12.90 -18.89
N HIS A 16 34.85 11.63 -18.71
CA HIS A 16 34.83 10.94 -17.40
C HIS A 16 35.60 9.61 -17.47
N ASN A 17 36.84 9.64 -17.99
CA ASN A 17 37.80 8.54 -17.88
C ASN A 17 39.12 9.09 -17.35
N ALA A 18 39.19 9.37 -16.04
CA ALA A 18 40.44 9.72 -15.36
C ALA A 18 40.28 9.71 -13.82
N ALA A 19 39.75 8.64 -13.23
CA ALA A 19 39.85 8.40 -11.78
C ALA A 19 39.25 7.04 -11.43
N PHE A 20 40.00 5.94 -11.56
CA PHE A 20 39.89 4.74 -10.70
C PHE A 20 40.93 3.71 -11.16
N SER A 21 42.21 4.07 -11.04
CA SER A 21 43.33 3.15 -11.18
C SER A 21 44.35 3.50 -10.12
N ALA A 22 44.09 3.06 -8.89
CA ALA A 22 45.08 2.93 -7.81
C ALA A 22 44.41 2.48 -6.50
N VAL A 23 43.83 1.28 -6.43
CA VAL A 23 43.60 0.61 -5.14
C VAL A 23 43.74 -0.92 -5.32
N ASN A 24 44.92 -1.40 -4.94
CA ASN A 24 45.22 -2.71 -4.36
C ASN A 24 45.45 -3.92 -5.27
N ALA A 25 46.70 -4.02 -5.71
CA ALA A 25 47.48 -5.26 -5.64
C ALA A 25 47.91 -5.54 -4.18
N GLU A 26 48.32 -6.79 -3.90
CA GLU A 26 48.65 -7.42 -2.60
C GLU A 26 47.41 -8.02 -1.90
N THR A 27 47.23 -9.33 -1.76
CA THR A 27 48.18 -10.29 -1.17
C THR A 27 47.77 -11.72 -1.54
N SER A 28 48.70 -12.48 -2.13
CA SER A 28 48.63 -13.94 -2.27
C SER A 28 49.25 -14.61 -1.05
N ASN A 29 48.52 -15.51 -0.38
CA ASN A 29 48.96 -16.82 0.16
C ASN A 29 48.11 -17.26 1.35
N GLY A 30 47.49 -18.45 1.26
CA GLY A 30 46.81 -19.04 2.42
C GLY A 30 45.90 -20.23 2.11
N THR A 31 46.52 -21.37 1.82
CA THR A 31 46.07 -22.73 2.18
C THR A 31 44.61 -23.16 1.92
N ASN A 32 44.50 -24.11 0.98
CA ASN A 32 43.48 -25.16 0.91
C ASN A 32 42.92 -25.58 2.28
N LEU A 33 41.60 -25.56 2.45
CA LEU A 33 40.87 -26.49 3.30
C LEU A 33 39.36 -26.50 2.95
N ARG A 34 38.92 -27.69 2.53
CA ARG A 34 37.57 -28.26 2.70
C ARG A 34 36.40 -27.76 1.84
N ALA A 35 36.11 -28.63 0.86
CA ALA A 35 34.89 -29.44 0.83
C ALA A 35 33.58 -28.77 0.36
N ASN A 36 33.24 -29.11 -0.88
CA ASN A 36 32.01 -29.83 -1.20
C ASN A 36 30.74 -29.31 -0.50
N ARG A 37 30.24 -28.18 -1.00
CA ARG A 37 28.80 -27.92 -1.01
C ARG A 37 28.47 -27.34 -2.38
N ARG A 38 28.17 -28.22 -3.35
CA ARG A 38 27.51 -27.84 -4.61
C ARG A 38 26.21 -27.14 -4.23
N ARG A 39 26.24 -25.81 -4.17
CA ARG A 39 25.05 -24.98 -4.18
C ARG A 39 24.71 -24.86 -5.66
N ASN A 40 23.54 -25.33 -6.05
CA ASN A 40 23.05 -25.19 -7.42
C ASN A 40 22.78 -23.70 -7.65
N PHE A 41 23.81 -22.93 -8.00
CA PHE A 41 23.64 -21.61 -8.57
C PHE A 41 23.08 -21.76 -9.98
N SER A 42 22.33 -20.76 -10.45
CA SER A 42 22.06 -20.68 -11.89
C SER A 42 23.40 -20.56 -12.62
N SER A 43 23.50 -21.18 -13.80
CA SER A 43 24.69 -21.09 -14.65
C SER A 43 25.13 -19.65 -14.91
N PHE A 44 24.16 -18.72 -14.92
CA PHE A 44 24.36 -17.28 -15.01
C PHE A 44 25.18 -16.70 -13.83
N LEU A 45 24.79 -16.99 -12.58
CA LEU A 45 25.52 -16.49 -11.41
C LEU A 45 26.87 -17.19 -11.24
N GLU A 46 26.99 -18.43 -11.71
CA GLU A 46 28.27 -19.16 -11.71
C GLU A 46 29.27 -18.52 -12.68
N ALA A 47 28.81 -18.08 -13.87
CA ALA A 47 29.62 -17.33 -14.84
C ALA A 47 30.09 -15.96 -14.30
N PHE A 48 29.23 -15.26 -13.55
CA PHE A 48 29.56 -13.96 -12.97
C PHE A 48 30.53 -14.05 -11.77
N THR A 49 30.42 -15.10 -10.95
CA THR A 49 31.16 -15.19 -9.68
C THR A 49 32.51 -15.90 -9.79
N TYR A 50 32.70 -16.79 -10.77
CA TYR A 50 33.87 -17.67 -10.78
C TYR A 50 34.87 -17.40 -11.92
N SER A 51 34.49 -16.69 -12.99
CA SER A 51 35.34 -16.60 -14.17
C SER A 51 35.85 -15.21 -14.56
N GLY A 52 35.34 -14.10 -14.00
CA GLY A 52 35.81 -12.75 -14.38
C GLY A 52 35.75 -12.48 -15.89
N ILE A 53 34.88 -13.19 -16.60
CA ILE A 53 34.65 -13.03 -18.03
C ILE A 53 33.69 -11.86 -18.16
N GLU A 54 34.14 -10.76 -18.77
CA GLU A 54 33.25 -9.72 -19.27
C GLU A 54 32.39 -10.35 -20.38
N LEU A 55 31.12 -10.60 -20.06
CA LEU A 55 30.13 -11.04 -21.03
C LEU A 55 29.70 -9.82 -21.84
N ASP A 56 29.45 -10.01 -23.14
CA ASP A 56 28.80 -8.95 -23.92
C ASP A 56 27.34 -8.76 -23.44
N GLU A 57 26.82 -7.54 -23.58
CA GLU A 57 25.50 -7.16 -23.06
C GLU A 57 24.38 -8.05 -23.65
N GLU A 58 24.52 -8.49 -24.90
CA GLU A 58 23.52 -9.32 -25.56
C GLU A 58 23.47 -10.74 -24.98
N GLU A 59 24.63 -11.32 -24.67
CA GLU A 59 24.74 -12.64 -24.05
C GLU A 59 24.28 -12.61 -22.58
N GLU A 60 24.54 -11.53 -21.85
CA GLU A 60 24.01 -11.30 -20.51
C GLU A 60 22.47 -11.28 -20.50
N ILE A 61 21.86 -10.51 -21.42
CA ILE A 61 20.41 -10.41 -21.57
C ILE A 61 19.80 -11.77 -21.95
N ARG A 62 20.45 -12.54 -22.83
CA ARG A 62 19.97 -13.85 -23.27
C ARG A 62 19.97 -14.86 -22.12
N LEU A 63 21.02 -14.87 -21.31
CA LEU A 63 21.13 -15.75 -20.14
C LEU A 63 20.16 -15.35 -19.03
N ALA A 64 19.98 -14.04 -18.78
CA ALA A 64 19.03 -13.53 -17.79
C ALA A 64 17.57 -13.88 -18.14
N LYS A 65 17.19 -13.85 -19.42
CA LYS A 65 15.85 -14.24 -19.89
C LYS A 65 15.54 -15.73 -19.76
N GLY A 66 16.57 -16.58 -19.83
CA GLY A 66 16.43 -18.04 -19.74
C GLY A 66 16.61 -18.60 -18.34
N ALA A 67 17.11 -17.81 -17.40
CA ALA A 67 17.34 -18.25 -16.04
C ALA A 67 16.01 -18.36 -15.28
N PRO A 68 15.69 -19.51 -14.66
CA PRO A 68 14.57 -19.58 -13.73
C PRO A 68 14.82 -18.59 -12.59
N ILE A 69 13.85 -17.69 -12.39
CA ILE A 69 13.89 -16.71 -11.29
C ILE A 69 13.72 -17.48 -9.99
N ASP A 70 14.84 -17.81 -9.35
CA ASP A 70 14.82 -18.38 -8.00
C ASP A 70 14.58 -17.24 -7.00
N ALA A 71 13.34 -17.12 -6.54
CA ALA A 71 12.91 -16.11 -5.58
C ALA A 71 13.77 -16.11 -4.29
N TRP A 72 14.41 -17.23 -3.94
CA TRP A 72 15.27 -17.33 -2.76
C TRP A 72 16.69 -16.79 -3.01
N VAL A 73 17.16 -16.79 -4.25
CA VAL A 73 18.48 -16.23 -4.65
C VAL A 73 18.41 -14.72 -4.90
N VAL A 74 17.24 -14.23 -5.34
CA VAL A 74 16.97 -12.79 -5.57
C VAL A 74 17.00 -11.97 -4.27
N THR A 75 16.97 -12.61 -3.10
CA THR A 75 17.01 -11.94 -1.78
C THR A 75 18.24 -11.06 -1.55
N LYS A 76 19.35 -11.25 -2.30
CA LYS A 76 20.55 -10.40 -2.20
C LYS A 76 20.49 -9.12 -3.04
N THR A 77 19.57 -9.01 -3.98
CA THR A 77 19.38 -7.83 -4.85
C THR A 77 18.00 -7.18 -4.68
N CYS A 78 17.22 -7.63 -3.70
CA CYS A 78 15.95 -7.00 -3.36
C CYS A 78 16.20 -5.64 -2.70
N LEU A 79 15.78 -4.56 -3.37
CA LEU A 79 15.67 -3.25 -2.75
C LEU A 79 14.57 -3.31 -1.67
N PRO A 80 14.82 -2.85 -0.44
CA PRO A 80 13.76 -2.68 0.55
C PRO A 80 12.63 -1.84 -0.02
N LEU A 81 11.37 -2.23 0.24
CA LEU A 81 10.18 -1.44 -0.16
C LEU A 81 10.25 0.00 0.34
N THR A 82 10.94 0.23 1.45
CA THR A 82 11.19 1.56 2.03
C THR A 82 12.07 2.45 1.14
N GLU A 83 12.87 1.88 0.23
CA GLU A 83 13.69 2.66 -0.72
C GLU A 83 12.88 3.15 -1.92
N LEU A 84 11.75 2.51 -2.24
CA LEU A 84 10.84 2.99 -3.29
C LEU A 84 10.02 4.22 -2.87
N MET A 85 10.16 4.63 -1.61
CA MET A 85 9.43 5.72 -0.99
C MET A 85 9.99 7.08 -1.42
N ASN A 86 9.17 7.88 -2.08
CA ASN A 86 9.50 9.23 -2.45
C ASN A 86 8.95 10.21 -1.40
N SER A 87 9.81 10.60 -0.44
CA SER A 87 9.45 11.57 0.61
C SER A 87 9.12 12.93 0.02
N THR A 88 9.90 13.42 -0.93
CA THR A 88 9.68 14.71 -1.59
C THR A 88 8.31 14.78 -2.25
N LEU A 89 7.91 13.72 -2.98
CA LEU A 89 6.56 13.63 -3.54
C LEU A 89 5.51 13.60 -2.43
N SER A 90 5.73 12.81 -1.39
CA SER A 90 4.79 12.66 -0.28
C SER A 90 4.53 13.96 0.49
N ASP A 91 5.55 14.80 0.62
CA ASP A 91 5.45 16.09 1.33
C ASP A 91 4.72 17.15 0.49
N ASN A 92 4.77 17.04 -0.84
CA ASN A 92 4.24 18.04 -1.77
C ASN A 92 2.92 17.64 -2.44
N ILE A 93 2.50 16.37 -2.34
CA ILE A 93 1.25 15.89 -2.95
C ILE A 93 0.01 16.34 -2.15
N SER A 94 -0.94 16.94 -2.86
CA SER A 94 -2.28 17.20 -2.32
C SER A 94 -3.16 15.95 -2.46
N VAL A 95 -3.45 15.31 -1.32
CA VAL A 95 -4.28 14.09 -1.27
C VAL A 95 -5.69 14.35 -1.79
N GLN A 96 -6.22 15.55 -1.59
CA GLN A 96 -7.55 15.95 -2.01
C GLN A 96 -7.64 16.06 -3.52
N ASP A 97 -6.67 16.74 -4.15
CA ASP A 97 -6.65 16.92 -5.60
C ASP A 97 -6.40 15.60 -6.31
N ASP A 98 -5.48 14.78 -5.77
CA ASP A 98 -5.25 13.42 -6.23
C ASP A 98 -6.52 12.56 -6.12
N PHE A 99 -7.28 12.68 -5.02
CA PHE A 99 -8.54 11.97 -4.86
C PHE A 99 -9.61 12.42 -5.87
N VAL A 100 -9.67 13.72 -6.21
CA VAL A 100 -10.56 14.23 -7.25
C VAL A 100 -10.18 13.66 -8.61
N ALA A 101 -8.89 13.62 -8.94
CA ALA A 101 -8.38 13.00 -10.15
C ALA A 101 -8.71 11.50 -10.22
N TYR A 102 -8.53 10.77 -9.11
CA TYR A 102 -8.93 9.37 -8.96
C TYR A 102 -10.43 9.15 -9.24
N LYS A 103 -11.30 10.08 -8.83
CA LYS A 103 -12.76 9.96 -9.02
C LYS A 103 -13.26 10.45 -10.38
N SER A 104 -12.47 11.19 -11.16
CA SER A 104 -12.94 11.84 -12.40
C SER A 104 -12.97 10.92 -13.63
N TYR A 105 -13.27 9.64 -13.45
CA TYR A 105 -13.16 8.58 -14.48
C TYR A 105 -13.89 8.88 -15.80
N GLU A 106 -14.95 9.70 -15.77
CA GLU A 106 -15.80 9.98 -16.92
C GLU A 106 -15.31 11.12 -17.84
N ASN A 107 -14.40 11.98 -17.38
CA ASN A 107 -14.01 13.23 -18.09
C ASN A 107 -12.60 13.20 -18.69
N GLY A 108 -12.01 12.01 -18.83
CA GLY A 108 -10.59 11.83 -19.16
C GLY A 108 -9.78 11.61 -17.89
N HIS A 109 -8.98 10.54 -17.85
CA HIS A 109 -8.21 10.17 -16.65
C HIS A 109 -7.20 11.27 -16.31
N ALA A 110 -7.56 12.13 -15.35
CA ALA A 110 -6.57 12.92 -14.66
C ALA A 110 -5.60 11.94 -13.97
N PHE A 111 -4.31 12.19 -14.10
CA PHE A 111 -3.30 11.34 -13.48
C PHE A 111 -3.47 11.40 -11.96
N SER A 112 -3.59 10.22 -11.35
CA SER A 112 -3.61 10.07 -9.91
C SER A 112 -2.54 9.07 -9.48
N VAL A 113 -1.85 9.40 -8.39
CA VAL A 113 -0.87 8.50 -7.77
C VAL A 113 -1.59 7.42 -6.97
N MET A 114 -2.73 7.73 -6.36
CA MET A 114 -3.53 6.77 -5.62
C MET A 114 -4.71 6.22 -6.44
N PRO A 115 -5.03 4.92 -6.32
CA PRO A 115 -4.35 3.90 -5.51
C PRO A 115 -3.18 3.19 -6.22
N GLU A 116 -3.07 3.27 -7.54
CA GLU A 116 -2.24 2.39 -8.38
C GLU A 116 -0.74 2.48 -8.06
N TYR A 117 -0.25 3.68 -7.77
CA TYR A 117 1.16 3.95 -7.47
C TYR A 117 1.42 4.21 -5.99
N SER A 118 0.51 3.80 -5.11
CA SER A 118 0.63 4.06 -3.67
C SER A 118 1.95 3.56 -3.06
N PHE A 119 2.62 2.56 -3.65
CA PHE A 119 3.90 2.05 -3.14
C PHE A 119 5.00 3.12 -3.04
N ILE A 120 4.94 4.21 -3.80
CA ILE A 120 5.92 5.32 -3.72
C ILE A 120 5.61 6.33 -2.60
N LEU A 121 4.44 6.26 -1.98
CA LEU A 121 3.93 7.27 -1.05
C LEU A 121 4.00 6.84 0.42
N THR A 122 4.36 7.76 1.32
CA THR A 122 4.46 7.52 2.77
C THR A 122 3.14 7.00 3.36
N THR A 123 3.25 6.27 4.48
CA THR A 123 2.10 5.77 5.23
C THR A 123 1.15 6.90 5.62
N GLU A 124 1.67 8.09 5.91
CA GLU A 124 0.87 9.26 6.22
C GLU A 124 -0.07 9.66 5.07
N VAL A 125 0.47 9.77 3.86
CA VAL A 125 -0.33 10.12 2.66
C VAL A 125 -1.40 9.07 2.39
N LYS A 126 -1.02 7.78 2.49
CA LYS A 126 -1.95 6.64 2.35
C LYS A 126 -3.08 6.70 3.38
N GLN A 127 -2.75 6.96 4.64
CA GLN A 127 -3.72 7.09 5.72
C GLN A 127 -4.70 8.24 5.44
N ARG A 128 -4.20 9.41 5.02
CA ARG A 128 -5.03 10.57 4.66
C ARG A 128 -5.98 10.23 3.51
N PHE A 129 -5.51 9.55 2.47
CA PHE A 129 -6.33 9.11 1.35
C PHE A 129 -7.43 8.14 1.81
N LEU A 130 -7.08 7.12 2.59
CA LEU A 130 -8.05 6.15 3.11
C LEU A 130 -9.10 6.82 4.00
N TYR A 131 -8.68 7.75 4.85
CA TYR A 131 -9.58 8.55 5.66
C TYR A 131 -10.57 9.35 4.79
N LEU A 132 -10.08 10.04 3.77
CA LEU A 132 -10.92 10.81 2.85
C LEU A 132 -11.90 9.89 2.08
N ASN A 133 -11.41 8.78 1.55
CA ASN A 133 -12.21 7.79 0.82
C ASN A 133 -13.35 7.24 1.69
N ASN A 134 -13.03 6.82 2.92
CA ASN A 134 -14.01 6.31 3.88
C ASN A 134 -15.05 7.37 4.26
N ARG A 135 -14.62 8.62 4.50
CA ARG A 135 -15.54 9.73 4.80
C ARG A 135 -16.51 10.02 3.67
N ILE A 136 -16.01 10.06 2.43
CA ILE A 136 -16.85 10.32 1.26
C ILE A 136 -17.83 9.16 1.06
N ARG A 137 -17.36 7.92 1.22
CA ARG A 137 -18.20 6.73 1.13
C ARG A 137 -19.32 6.74 2.18
N GLN A 138 -18.99 6.91 3.45
CA GLN A 138 -19.96 6.97 4.54
C GLN A 138 -20.98 8.11 4.35
N ARG A 139 -20.53 9.27 3.87
CA ARG A 139 -21.42 10.38 3.53
C ARG A 139 -22.35 10.04 2.36
N SER A 140 -21.87 9.28 1.39
CA SER A 140 -22.69 8.82 0.27
C SER A 140 -23.78 7.86 0.73
N GLU A 141 -23.43 6.85 1.55
CA GLU A 141 -24.39 5.91 2.16
C GLU A 141 -25.49 6.65 2.94
N ARG A 142 -25.12 7.64 3.76
CA ARG A 142 -26.08 8.45 4.52
C ARG A 142 -27.04 9.22 3.60
N ARG A 143 -26.52 9.83 2.52
CA ARG A 143 -27.34 10.56 1.56
C ARG A 143 -28.29 9.64 0.80
N GLN A 144 -27.82 8.44 0.45
CA GLN A 144 -28.62 7.45 -0.25
C GLN A 144 -29.75 6.94 0.65
N ALA A 145 -29.46 6.57 1.90
CA ALA A 145 -30.48 6.16 2.86
C ALA A 145 -31.56 7.24 3.08
N LEU A 146 -31.16 8.52 3.13
CA LEU A 146 -32.10 9.64 3.21
C LEU A 146 -32.93 9.80 1.93
N ALA A 147 -32.31 9.69 0.75
CA ALA A 147 -33.01 9.76 -0.52
C ALA A 147 -34.05 8.64 -0.64
N ASP A 148 -33.67 7.40 -0.31
CA ASP A 148 -34.58 6.25 -0.32
C ASP A 148 -35.75 6.43 0.64
N ALA A 149 -35.49 7.00 1.83
CA ALA A 149 -36.55 7.33 2.79
C ALA A 149 -37.54 8.37 2.25
N ILE A 150 -37.06 9.37 1.50
CA ILE A 150 -37.91 10.38 0.86
C ILE A 150 -38.69 9.78 -0.32
N THR A 151 -38.04 8.96 -1.16
CA THR A 151 -38.61 8.43 -2.39
C THR A 151 -39.60 7.29 -2.15
N PHE A 152 -39.27 6.34 -1.28
CA PHE A 152 -40.05 5.13 -1.06
C PHE A 152 -40.82 5.13 0.27
N GLY A 153 -40.60 6.12 1.13
CA GLY A 153 -41.16 6.15 2.48
C GLY A 153 -40.58 5.08 3.41
N VAL A 154 -39.53 4.37 2.97
CA VAL A 154 -38.87 3.31 3.74
C VAL A 154 -37.67 3.91 4.47
N SER A 155 -37.75 3.99 5.79
CA SER A 155 -36.64 4.48 6.61
C SER A 155 -35.51 3.45 6.63
N MET A 156 -34.45 3.69 5.86
CA MET A 156 -33.20 2.92 5.91
C MET A 156 -32.28 3.50 6.98
N GLU A 157 -31.64 2.63 7.78
CA GLU A 157 -30.69 3.06 8.81
C GLU A 157 -29.41 3.64 8.15
N PRO A 158 -29.09 4.94 8.34
CA PRO A 158 -27.94 5.57 7.70
C PRO A 158 -26.59 5.22 8.34
N TYR A 159 -26.58 4.63 9.53
CA TYR A 159 -25.38 4.29 10.28
C TYR A 159 -25.21 2.77 10.43
N LEU A 160 -24.00 2.32 10.74
CA LEU A 160 -23.80 0.99 11.28
C LEU A 160 -24.05 1.09 12.78
N LYS A 161 -25.29 0.86 13.21
CA LYS A 161 -25.69 1.00 14.62
C LYS A 161 -25.47 -0.31 15.37
N LEU A 162 -24.74 -0.26 16.47
CA LEU A 162 -24.60 -1.38 17.42
C LEU A 162 -25.19 -0.98 18.77
N ASN A 163 -26.13 -1.79 19.26
CA ASN A 163 -26.67 -1.67 20.61
C ASN A 163 -26.01 -2.73 21.48
N VAL A 164 -25.28 -2.31 22.51
CA VAL A 164 -24.46 -3.21 23.32
C VAL A 164 -24.61 -2.92 24.80
N ARG A 165 -24.53 -3.96 25.64
CA ARG A 165 -24.45 -3.80 27.09
C ARG A 165 -22.99 -3.76 27.52
N ARG A 166 -22.68 -2.94 28.53
CA ARG A 166 -21.31 -2.80 29.06
C ARG A 166 -20.76 -4.12 29.59
N ASP A 167 -21.61 -4.88 30.27
CA ASP A 167 -21.22 -6.15 30.91
C ASP A 167 -21.07 -7.32 29.92
N ASN A 168 -21.43 -7.13 28.64
CA ASN A 168 -21.42 -8.19 27.62
C ASN A 168 -21.06 -7.64 26.23
N ILE A 169 -20.08 -6.74 26.19
CA ILE A 169 -19.80 -5.90 25.01
C ILE A 169 -19.29 -6.73 23.81
N ILE A 170 -18.41 -7.72 24.02
CA ILE A 170 -17.93 -8.60 22.93
C ILE A 170 -19.11 -9.39 22.32
N ARG A 171 -19.89 -10.06 23.14
CA ARG A 171 -20.94 -10.97 22.64
C ARG A 171 -22.06 -10.20 21.94
N ASP A 172 -22.53 -9.10 22.53
CA ASP A 172 -23.58 -8.28 21.92
C ASP A 172 -23.10 -7.64 20.60
N ALA A 173 -21.82 -7.23 20.52
CA ALA A 173 -21.22 -6.72 19.29
C ALA A 173 -21.13 -7.81 18.21
N LEU A 174 -20.67 -9.01 18.54
CA LEU A 174 -20.57 -10.13 17.60
C LEU A 174 -21.93 -10.55 17.06
N ASP A 175 -22.93 -10.70 17.93
CA ASP A 175 -24.29 -11.09 17.53
C ASP A 175 -24.90 -10.02 16.59
N SER A 176 -24.69 -8.73 16.89
CA SER A 176 -25.13 -7.62 16.04
C SER A 176 -24.40 -7.61 14.68
N LEU A 177 -23.08 -7.75 14.68
CA LEU A 177 -22.27 -7.77 13.45
C LEU A 177 -22.63 -8.99 12.58
N ALA A 178 -22.90 -10.15 13.18
CA ALA A 178 -23.31 -11.35 12.47
C ALA A 178 -24.67 -11.16 11.79
N ALA A 179 -25.65 -10.57 12.47
CA ALA A 179 -26.95 -10.25 11.88
C ALA A 179 -26.82 -9.30 10.68
N ILE A 180 -25.96 -8.27 10.81
CA ILE A 180 -25.70 -7.31 9.72
C ILE A 180 -25.00 -7.96 8.52
N ALA A 181 -24.09 -8.89 8.77
CA ALA A 181 -23.40 -9.65 7.71
C ALA A 181 -24.38 -10.47 6.87
N ILE A 182 -25.37 -11.09 7.51
CA ILE A 182 -26.41 -11.90 6.87
C ILE A 182 -27.36 -11.04 6.05
N ASP A 183 -27.76 -9.87 6.57
CA ASP A 183 -28.65 -8.95 5.88
C ASP A 183 -27.98 -8.32 4.65
N ASN A 184 -26.92 -7.53 4.86
CA ASN A 184 -26.17 -6.91 3.78
C ASN A 184 -24.78 -6.48 4.23
N SER A 185 -23.76 -7.18 3.74
CA SER A 185 -22.35 -6.86 4.02
C SER A 185 -21.91 -5.45 3.58
N ALA A 186 -22.65 -4.77 2.71
CA ALA A 186 -22.36 -3.38 2.36
C ALA A 186 -22.55 -2.42 3.56
N ASN A 187 -23.39 -2.78 4.53
CA ASN A 187 -23.64 -1.99 5.74
C ASN A 187 -22.38 -1.75 6.58
N PHE A 188 -21.36 -2.62 6.50
CA PHE A 188 -20.08 -2.41 7.20
C PHE A 188 -19.30 -1.18 6.73
N LYS A 189 -19.69 -0.59 5.60
CA LYS A 189 -19.08 0.63 5.06
C LYS A 189 -19.77 1.91 5.54
N LYS A 190 -20.87 1.78 6.28
CA LYS A 190 -21.54 2.90 6.95
C LYS A 190 -20.71 3.38 8.14
N GLN A 191 -20.99 4.59 8.60
CA GLN A 191 -20.33 5.13 9.78
C GLN A 191 -20.84 4.40 11.03
N LEU A 192 -19.94 3.89 11.86
CA LEU A 192 -20.26 3.25 13.13
C LEU A 192 -20.94 4.25 14.08
N ARG A 193 -21.99 3.77 14.77
CA ARG A 193 -22.57 4.42 15.93
C ARG A 193 -22.85 3.40 17.02
N ILE A 194 -22.37 3.70 18.23
CA ILE A 194 -22.57 2.85 19.39
C ILE A 194 -23.67 3.42 20.26
N GLN A 195 -24.54 2.56 20.76
CA GLN A 195 -25.50 2.87 21.80
C GLN A 195 -25.36 1.85 22.93
N PHE A 196 -25.03 2.32 24.13
CA PHE A 196 -25.08 1.48 25.31
C PHE A 196 -26.52 1.33 25.80
N ASP A 197 -26.91 0.12 26.16
CA ASP A 197 -28.25 -0.17 26.65
C ASP A 197 -28.56 0.62 27.93
N GLY A 198 -29.75 1.21 28.01
CA GLY A 198 -30.16 2.08 29.12
C GLY A 198 -29.51 3.48 29.14
N GLU A 199 -28.67 3.84 28.17
CA GLU A 199 -28.00 5.15 28.13
C GLU A 199 -28.59 6.10 27.08
N GLN A 200 -28.80 7.36 27.46
CA GLN A 200 -29.35 8.41 26.59
C GLN A 200 -28.29 9.04 25.65
N ALA A 201 -27.03 8.60 25.73
CA ALA A 201 -25.93 9.24 25.04
C ALA A 201 -26.12 9.20 23.51
N VAL A 202 -26.11 10.39 22.88
CA VAL A 202 -26.08 10.53 21.42
C VAL A 202 -24.62 10.44 20.98
N ASP A 203 -24.26 9.42 20.21
CA ASP A 203 -22.88 9.21 19.76
C ASP A 203 -22.42 10.30 18.77
N GLU A 204 -21.65 11.26 19.28
CA GLU A 204 -20.86 12.23 18.50
C GLU A 204 -19.37 11.82 18.40
N GLY A 205 -19.03 10.58 18.76
CA GLY A 205 -17.70 9.97 18.66
C GLY A 205 -17.07 9.58 20.00
N GLY A 206 -17.53 10.16 21.12
CA GLY A 206 -17.06 9.82 22.47
C GLY A 206 -17.43 8.39 22.86
N VAL A 207 -18.68 7.99 22.61
CA VAL A 207 -19.19 6.65 22.93
C VAL A 207 -18.52 5.59 22.06
N SER A 208 -18.34 5.88 20.76
CA SER A 208 -17.54 5.02 19.88
C SER A 208 -16.11 4.83 20.37
N LYS A 209 -15.45 5.88 20.88
CA LYS A 209 -14.09 5.77 21.44
C LYS A 209 -14.06 4.86 22.66
N GLU A 210 -14.99 5.06 23.59
CA GLU A 210 -15.12 4.24 24.79
C GLU A 210 -15.35 2.76 24.42
N PHE A 211 -16.25 2.49 23.48
CA PHE A 211 -16.50 1.13 22.96
C PHE A 211 -15.23 0.44 22.48
N TYR A 212 -14.40 1.12 21.69
CA TYR A 212 -13.14 0.54 21.23
C TYR A 212 -12.15 0.29 22.37
N GLN A 213 -12.13 1.13 23.40
CA GLN A 213 -11.30 0.90 24.58
C GLN A 213 -11.76 -0.36 25.32
N LEU A 214 -13.05 -0.46 25.64
CA LEU A 214 -13.62 -1.61 26.32
C LEU A 214 -13.43 -2.92 25.55
N ILE A 215 -13.70 -2.92 24.23
CA ILE A 215 -13.47 -4.11 23.40
C ILE A 215 -11.98 -4.49 23.36
N THR A 216 -11.08 -3.52 23.28
CA THR A 216 -9.64 -3.80 23.28
C THR A 216 -9.22 -4.42 24.61
N ASP A 217 -9.67 -3.84 25.72
CA ASP A 217 -9.33 -4.33 27.07
C ASP A 217 -9.88 -5.73 27.31
N GLU A 218 -11.10 -6.03 26.88
CA GLU A 218 -11.73 -7.34 27.06
C GLU A 218 -11.12 -8.41 26.12
N LEU A 219 -10.83 -8.07 24.85
CA LEU A 219 -10.22 -9.01 23.89
C LEU A 219 -8.80 -9.44 24.28
N PHE A 220 -8.07 -8.58 24.99
CA PHE A 220 -6.71 -8.86 25.46
C PHE A 220 -6.68 -9.27 26.94
N CYS A 221 -7.83 -9.46 27.57
CA CYS A 221 -7.90 -10.00 28.93
C CYS A 221 -7.49 -11.48 28.92
N PRO A 222 -6.51 -11.91 29.75
CA PRO A 222 -6.08 -13.31 29.80
C PRO A 222 -7.17 -14.29 30.26
N ASP A 223 -8.21 -13.77 30.90
CA ASP A 223 -9.31 -14.55 31.47
C ASP A 223 -10.38 -14.93 30.44
N TYR A 224 -10.27 -14.43 29.21
CA TYR A 224 -11.23 -14.65 28.11
C TYR A 224 -10.70 -15.62 27.04
#